data_AF-A0A8X6YG98-F1
#
_entry.id   AF-A0A8X6YG98-F1
#
_cell.length_a   1.000
_cell.length_b   1.000
_cell.length_c   1.000
_cell.angle_alpha   90.00
_cell.angle_beta   90.00
_cell.angle_gamma   90.00
#
_symmetry.space_group_name_H-M   'P 1'
#
loop_
_entity.id
_entity.type
_entity.pdbx_description
1 polymer ?
#
loop_
_entity_poly.entity_id
_entity_poly.type
_entity_poly.pdbx_seq_one_letter_code
_entity_poly.pdbx_strand_id
1 'polypeptide(L)'
;MSVNKDIVTVQAVAETSLYSENSKLRLTDAVEYFKTLLKRNNLITSKCSGSISHEAMLMGEELYNYAVDMLAEKNMIHDEELIHANEVCEEVFFESVEVDSSTDEYEPEEKKRDIKHIPLDYKIKTVNMAKKHPTWSIKTLHSRGCGRLKKKEHLPKWEEDIIKGGNKFDKYALIDSWTYDRFVEARENFHQVTTRNLQQWALSAAGQFKDFEFKASERWVKKFKKEHKIRQRKITKYLSQKETATLEEILKSAETFRIQTLHLMPKFDKDFVINTDQTGCQYQSTFNRTLADKGSKTIFVKRQDINKLTHTYTAQYALTLSGKLLPKVFVCLQEPTGKFGPRVQKIVEEYSQKYKNIIITSSKSGKLSTELYIDFLQNCLKPYVEKENFLLLVDSWRGQTKPEIYDEVFQDDYKLPTCTLKIIPPKCTPIVQPCDVYFYRQVKNFIKHLQNSAFLIEQNREINSREDCIKIQSIVHHQLSSPIFEKMIRYAWYAAKLSEDREIFLNVKDVCFPNQLLKKHCSCGNSSFINCARCQKISCFECFYDNYHSGSCI
;
A
#
# COMPACT_ATOMS: atom_id res chain seq x y z
N MET A 1 -33.68 -46.64 4.20
CA MET A 1 -34.00 -46.15 2.84
C MET A 1 -33.99 -44.63 2.86
N SER A 2 -33.13 -44.08 2.01
CA SER A 2 -32.82 -42.69 1.65
C SER A 2 -33.33 -41.51 2.51
N VAL A 3 -32.36 -40.78 3.06
CA VAL A 3 -32.46 -39.38 3.50
C VAL A 3 -32.06 -38.51 2.29
N ASN A 4 -32.97 -37.67 1.80
CA ASN A 4 -32.67 -36.64 0.79
C ASN A 4 -31.92 -35.48 1.44
N LYS A 5 -30.67 -35.28 1.02
CA LYS A 5 -29.88 -34.07 1.23
C LYS A 5 -29.77 -33.36 -0.13
N ASP A 6 -30.56 -32.32 -0.33
CA ASP A 6 -30.34 -31.38 -1.43
C ASP A 6 -29.21 -30.42 -1.02
N ILE A 7 -28.02 -30.69 -1.57
CA ILE A 7 -26.86 -29.81 -1.51
C ILE A 7 -27.00 -28.82 -2.67
N VAL A 8 -27.44 -27.60 -2.35
CA VAL A 8 -27.31 -26.45 -3.24
C VAL A 8 -25.81 -26.18 -3.43
N THR A 9 -25.37 -26.35 -4.67
CA THR A 9 -23.98 -26.26 -5.09
C THR A 9 -23.50 -24.81 -4.99
N VAL A 10 -22.50 -24.58 -4.15
CA VAL A 10 -21.74 -23.32 -4.05
C VAL A 10 -21.10 -23.05 -5.41
N GLN A 11 -21.50 -21.94 -6.06
CA GLN A 11 -20.76 -21.39 -7.19
C GLN A 11 -19.35 -21.03 -6.72
N ALA A 12 -18.37 -21.78 -7.21
CA ALA A 12 -16.96 -21.57 -6.94
C ALA A 12 -16.54 -20.16 -7.37
N VAL A 13 -15.93 -19.44 -6.43
CA VAL A 13 -15.21 -18.19 -6.64
C VAL A 13 -14.15 -18.44 -7.72
N ALA A 14 -14.30 -17.80 -8.89
CA ALA A 14 -13.33 -17.90 -9.97
C ALA A 14 -12.01 -17.28 -9.51
N GLU A 15 -11.00 -18.13 -9.32
CA GLU A 15 -9.63 -17.74 -9.03
C GLU A 15 -9.13 -16.72 -10.05
N THR A 16 -8.90 -15.49 -9.61
CA THR A 16 -8.23 -14.43 -10.37
C THR A 16 -6.73 -14.73 -10.48
N SER A 17 -6.40 -15.83 -11.13
CA SER A 17 -5.05 -16.13 -11.61
C SER A 17 -4.90 -15.59 -13.03
N LEU A 18 -3.76 -14.95 -13.31
CA LEU A 18 -3.39 -14.53 -14.68
C LEU A 18 -3.20 -15.73 -15.62
N TYR A 19 -3.06 -16.93 -15.04
CA TYR A 19 -2.98 -18.20 -15.75
C TYR A 19 -4.33 -18.92 -15.89
N SER A 20 -5.43 -18.34 -15.37
CA SER A 20 -6.77 -18.88 -15.59
C SER A 20 -7.15 -18.80 -17.06
N GLU A 21 -7.96 -19.75 -17.53
CA GLU A 21 -8.43 -19.77 -18.92
C GLU A 21 -9.21 -18.51 -19.29
N ASN A 22 -9.93 -17.90 -18.34
CA ASN A 22 -10.67 -16.66 -18.57
C ASN A 22 -9.72 -15.45 -18.76
N SER A 23 -8.60 -15.40 -18.03
CA SER A 23 -7.56 -14.37 -18.23
C SER A 23 -6.83 -14.54 -19.56
N LYS A 24 -6.55 -15.78 -19.97
CA LYS A 24 -5.96 -16.09 -21.29
C LYS A 24 -6.90 -15.69 -22.43
N LEU A 25 -8.20 -15.95 -22.29
CA LEU A 25 -9.21 -15.55 -23.26
C LEU A 25 -9.24 -14.03 -23.44
N ARG A 26 -9.32 -13.26 -22.35
CA ARG A 26 -9.30 -11.79 -22.39
C ARG A 26 -8.02 -11.22 -23.00
N LEU A 27 -6.87 -11.85 -22.74
CA LEU A 27 -5.60 -11.44 -23.34
C LEU A 27 -5.58 -11.73 -24.84
N THR A 28 -6.15 -12.86 -25.26
CA THR A 28 -6.31 -13.23 -26.66
C THR A 28 -7.20 -12.23 -27.40
N ASP A 29 -8.34 -11.85 -26.82
CA ASP A 29 -9.24 -10.83 -27.37
C ASP A 29 -8.54 -9.47 -27.51
N ALA A 30 -7.72 -9.10 -26.50
CA ALA A 30 -6.95 -7.85 -26.53
C ALA A 30 -5.88 -7.84 -27.64
N VAL A 31 -5.21 -8.97 -27.89
CA VAL A 31 -4.22 -9.10 -28.97
C VAL A 31 -4.90 -8.99 -30.34
N GLU A 32 -6.07 -9.61 -30.53
CA GLU A 32 -6.80 -9.52 -31.80
C GLU A 32 -7.36 -8.11 -32.04
N TYR A 33 -7.81 -7.42 -30.98
CA TYR A 33 -8.21 -6.02 -31.05
C TYR A 33 -7.03 -5.10 -31.38
N PHE A 34 -5.86 -5.31 -30.77
CA PHE A 34 -4.63 -4.59 -31.09
C PHE A 34 -4.24 -4.75 -32.55
N LYS A 35 -4.29 -5.97 -33.08
CA LYS A 35 -4.07 -6.25 -34.51
C LYS A 35 -5.06 -5.51 -35.40
N THR A 36 -6.33 -5.41 -34.97
CA THR A 36 -7.36 -4.62 -35.67
C THR A 36 -7.02 -3.12 -35.69
N LEU A 37 -6.52 -2.57 -34.58
CA LEU A 37 -6.07 -1.18 -34.50
C LEU A 37 -4.88 -0.91 -35.41
N LEU A 38 -3.89 -1.81 -35.45
CA LEU A 38 -2.72 -1.67 -36.34
C LEU A 38 -3.15 -1.68 -37.82
N LYS A 39 -4.08 -2.54 -38.21
CA LYS A 39 -4.65 -2.55 -39.57
C LYS A 39 -5.41 -1.26 -39.87
N ARG A 40 -6.27 -0.79 -38.95
CA ARG A 40 -7.06 0.44 -39.12
C ARG A 40 -6.19 1.68 -39.32
N ASN A 41 -4.99 1.69 -38.75
CA ASN A 41 -4.02 2.78 -38.87
C ASN A 41 -2.96 2.54 -39.97
N ASN A 42 -3.16 1.56 -40.87
CA ASN A 42 -2.25 1.22 -41.97
C ASN A 42 -0.81 0.88 -41.52
N LEU A 43 -0.61 0.37 -40.31
CA LEU A 43 0.71 0.03 -39.77
C LEU A 43 1.14 -1.41 -40.10
N ILE A 44 0.19 -2.29 -40.44
CA ILE A 44 0.45 -3.68 -40.85
C ILE A 44 -0.45 -4.08 -42.02
N THR A 45 0.00 -5.04 -42.82
CA THR A 45 -0.76 -5.58 -43.96
C THR A 45 -1.48 -6.89 -43.61
N SER A 46 -2.40 -7.33 -44.47
CA SER A 46 -3.14 -8.59 -44.31
C SER A 46 -2.38 -9.82 -44.82
N LYS A 47 -1.25 -9.64 -45.52
CA LYS A 47 -0.44 -10.71 -46.10
C LYS A 47 0.87 -10.87 -45.30
N CYS A 48 1.12 -12.07 -44.79
CA CYS A 48 2.41 -12.45 -44.21
C CYS A 48 3.33 -12.99 -45.31
N SER A 49 4.63 -12.70 -45.27
CA SER A 49 5.64 -13.11 -46.26
C SER A 49 5.95 -14.61 -46.28
N GLY A 50 5.27 -15.43 -45.47
CA GLY A 50 5.47 -16.88 -45.39
C GLY A 50 6.77 -17.32 -44.70
N SER A 51 7.81 -16.47 -44.71
CA SER A 51 9.04 -16.62 -43.93
C SER A 51 9.25 -15.44 -42.98
N ILE A 52 9.50 -15.72 -41.70
CA ILE A 52 9.80 -14.71 -40.67
C ILE A 52 11.28 -14.33 -40.83
N SER A 53 11.57 -13.06 -41.15
CA SER A 53 12.95 -12.57 -41.22
C SER A 53 13.55 -12.43 -39.82
N HIS A 54 14.88 -12.40 -39.73
CA HIS A 54 15.58 -12.17 -38.46
C HIS A 54 15.14 -10.85 -37.78
N GLU A 55 14.97 -9.79 -38.58
CA GLU A 55 14.48 -8.50 -38.10
C GLU A 55 13.04 -8.57 -37.57
N ALA A 56 12.16 -9.32 -38.23
CA ALA A 56 10.80 -9.58 -37.75
C ALA A 56 10.77 -10.38 -36.44
N MET A 57 11.75 -11.27 -36.23
CA MET A 57 11.91 -11.98 -34.94
C MET A 57 12.29 -11.01 -33.82
N LEU A 58 13.28 -10.13 -34.04
CA LEU A 58 13.73 -9.15 -33.05
C LEU A 58 12.61 -8.19 -32.65
N MET A 59 11.87 -7.64 -33.63
CA MET A 59 10.71 -6.80 -33.37
C MET A 59 9.61 -7.55 -32.60
N GLY A 60 9.38 -8.82 -32.93
CA GLY A 60 8.42 -9.69 -32.23
C GLY A 60 8.82 -9.95 -30.78
N GLU A 61 10.10 -10.16 -30.50
CA GLU A 61 10.64 -10.36 -29.14
C GLU A 61 10.52 -9.09 -28.30
N GLU A 62 10.80 -7.90 -28.85
CA GLU A 62 10.58 -6.64 -28.13
C GLU A 62 9.11 -6.42 -27.79
N LEU A 63 8.20 -6.61 -28.76
CA LEU A 63 6.76 -6.50 -28.53
C LEU A 63 6.27 -7.48 -27.45
N TYR A 64 6.81 -8.71 -27.44
CA TYR A 64 6.54 -9.68 -26.39
C TYR A 64 7.02 -9.20 -25.02
N ASN A 65 8.25 -8.67 -24.93
CA ASN A 65 8.80 -8.17 -23.68
C ASN A 65 7.98 -7.00 -23.13
N TYR A 66 7.58 -6.03 -23.96
CA TYR A 66 6.69 -4.95 -23.54
C TYR A 66 5.31 -5.46 -23.07
N ALA A 67 4.75 -6.45 -23.75
CA ALA A 67 3.48 -7.05 -23.35
C ALA A 67 3.59 -7.78 -22.00
N VAL A 68 4.70 -8.49 -21.77
CA VAL A 68 4.99 -9.16 -20.50
C VAL A 68 5.19 -8.15 -19.38
N ASP A 69 5.88 -7.04 -19.63
CA ASP A 69 6.09 -5.98 -18.65
C ASP A 69 4.77 -5.30 -18.26
N MET A 70 3.92 -4.94 -19.23
CA MET A 70 2.57 -4.41 -18.98
C MET A 70 1.69 -5.38 -18.15
N LEU A 71 1.77 -6.69 -18.41
CA LEU A 71 1.04 -7.70 -17.64
C LEU A 71 1.63 -7.89 -16.23
N ALA A 72 2.94 -7.70 -16.07
CA ALA A 72 3.61 -7.74 -14.77
C ALA A 72 3.29 -6.50 -13.92
N GLU A 73 3.16 -5.32 -14.53
CA GLU A 73 2.74 -4.08 -13.87
C GLU A 73 1.33 -4.20 -13.28
N LYS A 74 0.38 -4.82 -13.99
CA LYS A 74 -0.98 -5.08 -13.47
C LYS A 74 -1.02 -6.00 -12.25
N ASN A 75 -0.02 -6.88 -12.06
CA ASN A 75 0.09 -7.74 -10.89
C ASN A 75 0.69 -7.05 -9.65
N MET A 76 1.28 -5.85 -9.81
CA MET A 76 2.10 -5.23 -8.77
C MET A 76 1.52 -3.92 -8.22
N ILE A 77 0.33 -3.51 -8.65
CA ILE A 77 -0.38 -2.36 -8.06
C ILE A 77 -1.17 -2.86 -6.84
N HIS A 78 -0.47 -3.02 -5.71
CA HIS A 78 -1.13 -2.91 -4.40
C HIS A 78 -1.21 -1.43 -4.02
N ASP A 79 -2.33 -1.05 -3.40
CA ASP A 79 -2.90 0.29 -3.14
C ASP A 79 -1.98 1.41 -2.58
N GLU A 80 -0.69 1.17 -2.36
CA GLU A 80 0.24 2.17 -1.84
C GLU A 80 0.90 3.03 -2.92
N GLU A 81 0.90 2.61 -4.20
CA GLU A 81 1.60 3.32 -5.29
C GLU A 81 0.67 4.08 -6.26
N LEU A 82 -0.63 4.14 -5.98
CA LEU A 82 -1.59 4.80 -6.89
C LEU A 82 -1.35 6.31 -7.08
N ILE A 83 -0.48 6.96 -6.31
CA ILE A 83 -0.11 8.38 -6.53
C ILE A 83 1.17 8.52 -7.39
N HIS A 84 1.92 7.45 -7.65
CA HIS A 84 3.29 7.56 -8.17
C HIS A 84 3.65 6.58 -9.30
N ALA A 85 2.69 5.84 -9.86
CA ALA A 85 2.98 4.83 -10.89
C ALA A 85 3.30 5.36 -12.29
N ASN A 86 3.19 6.67 -12.56
CA ASN A 86 3.68 7.25 -13.81
C ASN A 86 4.79 8.24 -13.51
N GLU A 87 6.02 7.73 -13.42
CA GLU A 87 7.28 8.36 -13.85
C GLU A 87 8.41 7.52 -13.26
N VAL A 88 8.85 6.52 -14.04
CA VAL A 88 10.16 5.91 -13.84
C VAL A 88 11.18 7.03 -14.08
N CYS A 89 11.71 7.60 -13.00
CA CYS A 89 12.87 8.46 -13.11
C CYS A 89 14.09 7.55 -13.23
N GLU A 90 14.57 7.35 -14.45
CA GLU A 90 15.92 6.84 -14.66
C GLU A 90 16.90 7.91 -14.16
N GLU A 91 17.58 7.63 -13.05
CA GLU A 91 18.81 8.35 -12.71
C GLU A 91 19.86 7.99 -13.76
N VAL A 92 19.88 8.74 -14.86
CA VAL A 92 21.00 8.72 -15.80
C VAL A 92 22.14 9.50 -15.17
N PHE A 93 23.11 8.81 -14.59
CA PHE A 93 24.42 9.38 -14.34
C PHE A 93 25.12 9.55 -15.70
N PHE A 94 25.40 10.78 -16.08
CA PHE A 94 26.21 11.12 -17.24
C PHE A 94 27.65 10.66 -17.00
N GLU A 95 28.16 9.82 -17.91
CA GLU A 95 29.59 9.55 -18.04
C GLU A 95 30.25 10.68 -18.83
N SER A 96 31.40 11.13 -18.34
CA SER A 96 32.32 11.99 -19.09
C SER A 96 32.93 11.19 -20.23
N VAL A 97 32.87 11.77 -21.43
CA VAL A 97 33.48 11.25 -22.65
C VAL A 97 35.00 11.22 -22.48
N GLU A 98 35.61 10.03 -22.56
CA GLU A 98 36.96 9.88 -23.06
C GLU A 98 36.95 8.88 -24.21
N VAL A 99 37.50 9.33 -25.34
CA VAL A 99 37.69 8.58 -26.57
C VAL A 99 38.81 7.59 -26.32
N ASP A 100 38.57 6.30 -26.50
CA ASP A 100 39.65 5.39 -26.88
C ASP A 100 39.19 4.36 -27.90
N SER A 101 40.03 4.21 -28.91
CA SER A 101 39.85 3.38 -30.09
C SER A 101 40.35 1.97 -29.82
N SER A 102 39.50 0.96 -29.95
CA SER A 102 39.95 -0.39 -30.28
C SER A 102 38.88 -1.13 -31.09
N THR A 103 39.35 -1.70 -32.19
CA THR A 103 38.65 -2.52 -33.16
C THR A 103 38.16 -3.82 -32.53
N ASP A 104 36.84 -4.03 -32.52
CA ASP A 104 36.22 -5.33 -32.22
C ASP A 104 35.97 -6.10 -33.53
N GLU A 105 36.81 -7.10 -33.81
CA GLU A 105 36.46 -8.19 -34.72
C GLU A 105 35.42 -9.09 -34.04
N TYR A 106 34.23 -9.16 -34.63
CA TYR A 106 33.10 -9.94 -34.15
C TYR A 106 33.26 -11.44 -34.51
N GLU A 107 33.43 -12.30 -33.49
CA GLU A 107 33.17 -13.74 -33.60
C GLU A 107 31.73 -14.07 -33.14
N PRO A 108 30.91 -14.77 -33.93
CA PRO A 108 29.52 -15.04 -33.59
C PRO A 108 29.35 -16.07 -32.46
N GLU A 109 28.48 -15.76 -31.49
CA GLU A 109 28.11 -16.66 -30.39
C GLU A 109 27.32 -17.89 -30.88
N GLU A 110 27.77 -19.10 -30.48
CA GLU A 110 27.06 -20.36 -30.73
C GLU A 110 25.71 -20.43 -29.97
N LYS A 111 24.66 -20.92 -30.66
CA LYS A 111 23.32 -21.19 -30.11
C LYS A 111 23.39 -22.05 -28.83
N LYS A 112 23.00 -21.48 -27.68
CA LYS A 112 22.90 -22.20 -26.40
C LYS A 112 21.78 -23.25 -26.45
N ARG A 113 22.17 -24.52 -26.33
CA ARG A 113 21.25 -25.66 -26.13
C ARG A 113 20.63 -25.57 -24.73
N ASP A 114 19.34 -25.87 -24.63
CA ASP A 114 18.61 -25.92 -23.36
C ASP A 114 19.08 -27.15 -22.54
N ILE A 115 20.02 -26.94 -21.62
CA ILE A 115 20.59 -28.01 -20.78
C ILE A 115 19.77 -28.09 -19.49
N LYS A 116 19.00 -29.18 -19.31
CA LYS A 116 18.35 -29.50 -18.02
C LYS A 116 19.41 -29.59 -16.91
N HIS A 117 19.41 -28.60 -16.01
CA HIS A 117 20.34 -28.51 -14.89
C HIS A 117 20.15 -29.68 -13.90
N ILE A 118 21.26 -30.29 -13.47
CA ILE A 118 21.29 -31.36 -12.47
C ILE A 118 22.02 -30.81 -11.24
N PRO A 119 21.32 -30.63 -10.10
CA PRO A 119 21.91 -30.04 -8.89
C PRO A 119 23.10 -30.83 -8.35
N LEU A 120 24.06 -30.13 -7.75
CA LEU A 120 25.28 -30.74 -7.16
C LEU A 120 24.97 -31.86 -6.15
N ASP A 121 24.00 -31.69 -5.26
CA ASP A 121 23.61 -32.72 -4.27
C ASP A 121 23.16 -34.03 -4.92
N TYR A 122 22.49 -33.93 -6.06
CA TYR A 122 22.07 -35.11 -6.82
C TYR A 122 23.29 -35.83 -7.44
N LYS A 123 24.27 -35.06 -7.93
CA LYS A 123 25.54 -35.61 -8.43
C LYS A 123 26.30 -36.31 -7.31
N ILE A 124 26.43 -35.70 -6.13
CA ILE A 124 27.08 -36.28 -4.95
C ILE A 124 26.42 -37.61 -4.57
N LYS A 125 25.09 -37.62 -4.42
CA LYS A 125 24.33 -38.85 -4.09
C LYS A 125 24.54 -39.96 -5.12
N THR A 126 24.50 -39.61 -6.41
CA THR A 126 24.64 -40.57 -7.51
C THR A 126 26.05 -41.15 -7.60
N VAL A 127 27.07 -40.30 -7.48
CA VAL A 127 28.48 -40.71 -7.50
C VAL A 127 28.80 -41.58 -6.28
N ASN A 128 28.36 -41.21 -5.08
CA ASN A 128 28.57 -42.01 -3.88
C ASN A 128 27.89 -43.38 -3.96
N MET A 129 26.69 -43.45 -4.56
CA MET A 129 25.98 -44.71 -4.80
C MET A 129 26.74 -45.60 -5.80
N ALA A 130 27.25 -45.01 -6.89
CA ALA A 130 28.02 -45.72 -7.89
C ALA A 130 29.37 -46.22 -7.35
N LYS A 131 30.04 -45.45 -6.48
CA LYS A 131 31.30 -45.85 -5.81
C LYS A 131 31.09 -47.00 -4.82
N LYS A 132 29.98 -47.00 -4.08
CA LYS A 132 29.64 -48.10 -3.15
C LYS A 132 29.30 -49.41 -3.87
N HIS A 133 28.85 -49.33 -5.12
CA HIS A 133 28.45 -50.51 -5.90
C HIS A 133 28.99 -50.48 -7.35
N PRO A 134 30.30 -50.75 -7.55
CA PRO A 134 30.96 -50.58 -8.85
C PRO A 134 30.39 -51.46 -9.97
N THR A 135 29.88 -52.65 -9.61
CA THR A 135 29.36 -53.66 -10.53
C THR A 135 27.93 -53.39 -11.02
N TRP A 136 27.21 -52.44 -10.42
CA TRP A 136 25.80 -52.18 -10.77
C TRP A 136 25.64 -51.63 -12.17
N SER A 137 24.67 -52.16 -12.93
CA SER A 137 24.32 -51.62 -14.25
C SER A 137 23.65 -50.24 -14.14
N ILE A 138 23.63 -49.46 -15.22
CA ILE A 138 22.93 -48.16 -15.24
C ILE A 138 21.43 -48.32 -14.95
N LYS A 139 20.81 -49.41 -15.42
CA LYS A 139 19.40 -49.75 -15.14
C LYS A 139 19.18 -49.99 -13.64
N THR A 140 20.14 -50.62 -12.98
CA THR A 140 20.13 -50.86 -11.52
C THR A 140 20.33 -49.56 -10.74
N LEU A 141 21.16 -48.64 -11.22
CA LEU A 141 21.32 -47.31 -10.61
C LEU A 141 20.04 -46.47 -10.76
N HIS A 142 19.37 -46.54 -11.92
CA HIS A 142 18.10 -45.84 -12.18
C HIS A 142 16.98 -46.31 -11.25
N SER A 143 16.84 -47.63 -11.05
CA SER A 143 15.82 -48.18 -10.16
C SER A 143 16.05 -47.85 -8.68
N ARG A 144 17.26 -47.39 -8.32
CA ARG A 144 17.63 -46.94 -6.96
C ARG A 144 17.71 -45.41 -6.82
N GLY A 145 17.03 -44.67 -7.71
CA GLY A 145 16.87 -43.22 -7.60
C GLY A 145 17.87 -42.37 -8.40
N CYS A 146 18.80 -42.98 -9.13
CA CYS A 146 19.80 -42.28 -9.96
C CYS A 146 19.32 -42.05 -11.42
N GLY A 147 18.01 -41.94 -11.65
CA GLY A 147 17.39 -41.85 -12.99
C GLY A 147 17.83 -40.66 -13.86
N ARG A 148 18.44 -39.61 -13.30
CA ARG A 148 18.94 -38.46 -14.08
C ARG A 148 20.34 -38.69 -14.66
N LEU A 149 21.02 -39.77 -14.30
CA LEU A 149 22.31 -40.17 -14.88
C LEU A 149 22.10 -40.85 -16.24
N LYS A 150 22.22 -40.12 -17.35
CA LYS A 150 21.92 -40.67 -18.69
C LYS A 150 22.92 -41.74 -19.16
N LYS A 151 24.20 -41.62 -18.80
CA LYS A 151 25.28 -42.55 -19.18
C LYS A 151 26.26 -42.69 -18.01
N LYS A 152 26.82 -43.90 -17.80
CA LYS A 152 27.85 -44.15 -16.77
C LYS A 152 29.11 -43.32 -16.97
N GLU A 153 29.44 -43.00 -18.22
CA GLU A 153 30.55 -42.12 -18.62
C GLU A 153 30.45 -40.68 -18.10
N HIS A 154 29.29 -40.26 -17.58
CA HIS A 154 29.13 -38.96 -16.94
C HIS A 154 29.60 -38.95 -15.48
N LEU A 155 29.83 -40.11 -14.85
CA LEU A 155 30.28 -40.19 -13.46
C LEU A 155 31.64 -39.51 -13.23
N PRO A 156 32.68 -39.71 -14.06
CA PRO A 156 33.93 -38.97 -13.92
C PRO A 156 33.76 -37.45 -14.04
N LYS A 157 32.91 -36.98 -14.96
CA LYS A 157 32.61 -35.55 -15.11
C LYS A 157 31.85 -34.98 -13.91
N TRP A 158 30.95 -35.76 -13.33
CA TRP A 158 30.24 -35.38 -12.10
C TRP A 158 31.17 -35.39 -10.89
N GLU A 159 32.15 -36.30 -10.83
CA GLU A 159 33.22 -36.29 -9.82
C GLU A 159 34.09 -35.04 -9.92
N GLU A 160 34.46 -34.64 -11.14
CA GLU A 160 35.19 -33.40 -11.39
C GLU A 160 34.38 -32.15 -11.02
N ASP A 161 33.09 -32.12 -11.37
CA ASP A 161 32.16 -31.06 -10.95
C ASP A 161 32.06 -30.99 -9.41
N ILE A 162 32.07 -32.13 -8.70
CA ILE A 162 32.04 -32.17 -7.23
C ILE A 162 33.34 -31.59 -6.65
N ILE A 163 34.50 -31.94 -7.22
CA ILE A 163 35.80 -31.41 -6.79
C ILE A 163 35.88 -29.89 -7.03
N LYS A 164 35.31 -29.38 -8.13
CA LYS A 164 35.28 -27.95 -8.50
C LYS A 164 34.20 -27.12 -7.79
N GLY A 165 33.48 -27.71 -6.84
CA GLY A 165 32.43 -27.04 -6.06
C GLY A 165 31.13 -26.78 -6.83
N GLY A 166 30.84 -27.60 -7.84
CA GLY A 166 29.65 -27.53 -8.68
C GLY A 166 29.89 -26.93 -10.06
N ASN A 167 28.86 -27.00 -10.90
CA ASN A 167 28.87 -26.37 -12.22
C ASN A 167 28.56 -24.86 -12.12
N LYS A 168 28.67 -24.14 -13.24
CA LYS A 168 28.39 -22.69 -13.30
C LYS A 168 27.06 -22.29 -12.67
N PHE A 169 25.99 -23.06 -12.91
CA PHE A 169 24.66 -22.77 -12.35
C PHE A 169 24.58 -23.04 -10.85
N ASP A 170 25.23 -24.10 -10.36
CA ASP A 170 25.31 -24.38 -8.91
C ASP A 170 26.00 -23.22 -8.19
N LYS A 171 27.08 -22.68 -8.77
CA LYS A 171 27.82 -21.52 -8.24
C LYS A 171 26.97 -20.24 -8.22
N TYR A 172 26.24 -19.97 -9.30
CA TYR A 172 25.28 -18.84 -9.34
C TYR A 172 24.19 -18.96 -8.28
N ALA A 173 23.61 -20.15 -8.11
CA ALA A 173 22.58 -20.39 -7.12
C ALA A 173 23.10 -20.21 -5.68
N LEU A 174 24.34 -20.62 -5.43
CA LEU A 174 24.98 -20.44 -4.12
C LEU A 174 25.26 -18.96 -3.83
N ILE A 175 25.78 -18.21 -4.81
CA ILE A 175 25.99 -16.76 -4.69
C ILE A 175 24.68 -16.03 -4.44
N ASP A 176 23.62 -16.41 -5.16
CA ASP A 176 22.28 -15.87 -5.00
C ASP A 176 21.75 -16.12 -3.57
N SER A 177 21.73 -17.38 -3.12
CA SER A 177 21.29 -17.75 -1.77
C SER A 177 22.08 -17.02 -0.69
N TRP A 178 23.41 -16.99 -0.78
CA TRP A 178 24.26 -16.35 0.21
C TRP A 178 24.02 -14.83 0.27
N THR A 179 23.86 -14.19 -0.88
CA THR A 179 23.56 -12.76 -0.94
C THR A 179 22.20 -12.45 -0.31
N TYR A 180 21.23 -13.35 -0.50
CA TYR A 180 19.92 -13.23 0.11
C TYR A 180 19.96 -13.41 1.63
N ASP A 181 20.71 -14.40 2.14
CA ASP A 181 20.88 -14.59 3.58
C ASP A 181 21.49 -13.35 4.24
N ARG A 182 22.51 -12.74 3.62
CA ARG A 182 23.11 -11.48 4.11
C ARG A 182 22.15 -10.31 4.05
N PHE A 183 21.29 -10.26 3.04
CA PHE A 183 20.21 -9.27 2.98
C PHE A 183 19.24 -9.46 4.14
N VAL A 184 18.78 -10.68 4.41
CA VAL A 184 17.87 -10.98 5.52
C VAL A 184 18.49 -10.57 6.86
N GLU A 185 19.72 -11.01 7.13
CA GLU A 185 20.47 -10.66 8.34
C GLU A 185 20.60 -9.14 8.52
N ALA A 186 20.95 -8.42 7.45
CA ALA A 186 21.07 -6.97 7.50
C ALA A 186 19.72 -6.30 7.79
N ARG A 187 18.62 -6.83 7.25
CA ARG A 187 17.27 -6.29 7.48
C ARG A 187 16.72 -6.61 8.86
N GLU A 188 17.00 -7.78 9.42
CA GLU A 188 16.69 -8.15 10.80
C GLU A 188 17.39 -7.21 11.80
N ASN A 189 18.61 -6.78 11.47
CA ASN A 189 19.38 -5.82 12.26
C ASN A 189 19.09 -4.34 11.89
N PHE A 190 18.05 -4.07 11.11
CA PHE A 190 17.65 -2.72 10.66
C PHE A 190 18.72 -1.93 9.88
N HIS A 191 19.73 -2.60 9.34
CA HIS A 191 20.78 -1.95 8.55
C HIS A 191 20.25 -1.46 7.19
N GLN A 192 20.76 -0.32 6.76
CA GLN A 192 20.50 0.17 5.41
C GLN A 192 21.16 -0.75 4.40
N VAL A 193 20.39 -1.20 3.40
CA VAL A 193 20.89 -2.02 2.29
C VAL A 193 20.64 -1.30 0.98
N THR A 194 21.71 -1.13 0.21
CA THR A 194 21.70 -0.50 -1.12
C THR A 194 21.96 -1.53 -2.21
N THR A 195 21.69 -1.16 -3.47
CA THR A 195 22.10 -1.95 -4.66
C THR A 195 23.58 -2.34 -4.58
N ARG A 196 24.44 -1.38 -4.22
CA ARG A 196 25.88 -1.60 -4.10
C ARG A 196 26.24 -2.63 -3.04
N ASN A 197 25.53 -2.66 -1.91
CA ASN A 197 25.77 -3.67 -0.87
C ASN A 197 25.44 -5.08 -1.38
N LEU A 198 24.33 -5.26 -2.11
CA LEU A 198 23.99 -6.54 -2.74
C LEU A 198 25.07 -7.00 -3.73
N GLN A 199 25.59 -6.08 -4.55
CA GLN A 199 26.67 -6.40 -5.48
C GLN A 199 27.96 -6.80 -4.76
N GLN A 200 28.32 -6.08 -3.71
CA GLN A 200 29.50 -6.38 -2.89
C GLN A 200 29.39 -7.73 -2.18
N TRP A 201 28.21 -8.05 -1.63
CA TRP A 201 27.95 -9.36 -1.03
C TRP A 201 28.06 -10.47 -2.07
N ALA A 202 27.46 -10.29 -3.25
CA ALA A 202 27.54 -11.28 -4.32
C ALA A 202 28.98 -11.51 -4.82
N LEU A 203 29.78 -10.45 -4.95
CA LEU A 203 31.21 -10.56 -5.28
C LEU A 203 32.00 -11.27 -4.17
N SER A 204 31.69 -10.99 -2.90
CA SER A 204 32.31 -11.67 -1.76
C SER A 204 31.99 -13.16 -1.74
N ALA A 205 30.75 -13.55 -2.08
CA ALA A 205 30.37 -14.95 -2.23
C ALA A 205 31.11 -15.61 -3.40
N ALA A 206 31.22 -14.90 -4.53
CA ALA A 206 31.91 -15.40 -5.71
C ALA A 206 33.41 -15.63 -5.47
N GLY A 207 34.04 -14.82 -4.61
CA GLY A 207 35.45 -14.97 -4.23
C GLY A 207 35.81 -16.32 -3.62
N GLN A 208 34.82 -17.12 -3.18
CA GLN A 208 35.04 -18.50 -2.72
C GLN A 208 35.38 -19.47 -3.86
N PHE A 209 35.16 -19.07 -5.12
CA PHE A 209 35.38 -19.88 -6.31
C PHE A 209 36.54 -19.33 -7.15
N LYS A 210 37.75 -19.89 -6.96
CA LYS A 210 38.98 -19.41 -7.61
C LYS A 210 38.93 -19.35 -9.15
N ASP A 211 38.20 -20.27 -9.78
CA ASP A 211 38.11 -20.39 -11.24
C ASP A 211 36.73 -19.94 -11.80
N PHE A 212 36.06 -19.01 -11.13
CA PHE A 212 34.73 -18.53 -11.55
C PHE A 212 34.65 -17.00 -11.56
N GLU A 213 34.62 -16.43 -12.76
CA GLU A 213 34.44 -15.00 -12.95
C GLU A 213 32.96 -14.61 -12.87
N PHE A 214 32.55 -14.07 -11.72
CA PHE A 214 31.21 -13.56 -11.50
C PHE A 214 31.16 -12.04 -11.66
N LYS A 215 30.20 -11.56 -12.46
CA LYS A 215 29.93 -10.12 -12.64
C LYS A 215 28.64 -9.73 -11.93
N ALA A 216 28.73 -8.94 -10.87
CA ALA A 216 27.60 -8.37 -10.14
C ALA A 216 26.97 -7.18 -10.89
N SER A 217 26.57 -7.40 -12.14
CA SER A 217 26.02 -6.35 -13.01
C SER A 217 24.67 -5.81 -12.52
N GLU A 218 24.28 -4.62 -13.01
CA GLU A 218 22.93 -4.07 -12.78
C GLU A 218 21.82 -5.04 -13.22
N ARG A 219 22.04 -5.75 -14.33
CA ARG A 219 21.09 -6.78 -14.81
C ARG A 219 20.96 -7.92 -13.81
N TRP A 220 22.06 -8.37 -13.21
CA TRP A 220 22.03 -9.41 -12.19
C TRP A 220 21.27 -8.93 -10.94
N VAL A 221 21.57 -7.73 -10.42
CA VAL A 221 20.84 -7.18 -9.26
C VAL A 221 19.35 -7.00 -9.54
N LYS A 222 18.98 -6.49 -10.73
CA LYS A 222 17.56 -6.35 -11.11
C LYS A 222 16.84 -7.70 -11.06
N LYS A 223 17.47 -8.76 -11.58
CA LYS A 223 16.94 -10.12 -11.50
C LYS A 223 16.87 -10.63 -10.07
N PHE A 224 17.94 -10.49 -9.29
CA PHE A 224 18.02 -10.88 -7.88
C PHE A 224 16.89 -10.24 -7.06
N LYS A 225 16.72 -8.91 -7.18
CA LYS A 225 15.64 -8.18 -6.52
C LYS A 225 14.26 -8.68 -6.93
N LYS A 226 14.05 -8.96 -8.22
CA LYS A 226 12.78 -9.49 -8.73
C LYS A 226 12.47 -10.88 -8.17
N GLU A 227 13.46 -11.78 -8.19
CA GLU A 227 13.36 -13.17 -7.72
C GLU A 227 13.02 -13.23 -6.22
N HIS A 228 13.70 -12.41 -5.42
CA HIS A 228 13.53 -12.32 -3.96
C HIS A 228 12.48 -11.28 -3.51
N LYS A 229 11.74 -10.68 -4.44
CA LYS A 229 10.69 -9.66 -4.18
C LYS A 229 11.19 -8.44 -3.38
N ILE A 230 12.44 -8.04 -3.57
CA ILE A 230 13.08 -6.89 -2.93
C ILE A 230 12.80 -5.63 -3.76
N ARG A 231 12.42 -4.54 -3.10
CA ARG A 231 12.18 -3.22 -3.71
C ARG A 231 12.87 -2.12 -2.94
N GLN A 232 13.18 -1.02 -3.62
CA GLN A 232 13.69 0.19 -2.98
C GLN A 232 12.54 0.92 -2.28
N ARG A 233 12.76 1.32 -1.02
CA ARG A 233 11.79 2.06 -0.21
C ARG A 233 12.47 3.27 0.41
N LYS A 234 11.74 4.37 0.57
CA LYS A 234 12.24 5.56 1.28
C LYS A 234 12.43 5.21 2.76
N ILE A 235 13.54 5.63 3.36
CA ILE A 235 13.75 5.53 4.80
C ILE A 235 12.74 6.44 5.50
N THR A 236 11.94 5.87 6.40
CA THR A 236 10.90 6.60 7.13
C THR A 236 11.35 7.01 8.53
N LYS A 237 12.27 6.28 9.16
CA LYS A 237 12.79 6.54 10.50
C LYS A 237 14.20 5.96 10.66
N TYR A 238 15.05 6.67 11.40
CA TYR A 238 16.33 6.15 11.90
C TYR A 238 16.15 5.66 13.36
N LEU A 239 16.82 4.56 13.71
CA LEU A 239 16.76 3.95 15.04
C LEU A 239 18.17 3.86 15.64
N SER A 240 18.29 4.20 16.92
CA SER A 240 19.46 3.90 17.75
C SER A 240 19.37 2.51 18.37
N GLN A 241 20.49 1.95 18.84
CA GLN A 241 20.53 0.61 19.46
C GLN A 241 19.59 0.46 20.67
N LYS A 242 19.44 1.51 21.49
CA LYS A 242 18.51 1.52 22.62
C LYS A 242 17.04 1.46 22.17
N GLU A 243 16.73 2.08 21.03
CA GLU A 243 15.38 2.09 20.47
C GLU A 243 14.99 0.76 19.82
N THR A 244 15.96 -0.08 19.42
CA THR A 244 15.68 -1.42 18.86
C THR A 244 15.08 -2.36 19.91
N ALA A 245 15.68 -2.44 21.10
CA ALA A 245 15.12 -3.22 22.21
C ALA A 245 13.72 -2.69 22.62
N THR A 246 13.54 -1.37 22.63
CA THR A 246 12.23 -0.74 22.84
C THR A 246 11.23 -1.08 21.73
N LEU A 247 11.67 -1.28 20.49
CA LEU A 247 10.78 -1.64 19.39
C LEU A 247 10.24 -3.06 19.54
N GLU A 248 11.08 -4.01 19.95
CA GLU A 248 10.64 -5.38 20.26
C GLU A 248 9.63 -5.39 21.41
N GLU A 249 9.87 -4.61 22.46
CA GLU A 249 8.93 -4.40 23.56
C GLU A 249 7.60 -3.82 23.07
N ILE A 250 7.64 -2.77 22.23
CA ILE A 250 6.45 -2.15 21.62
C ILE A 250 5.67 -3.18 20.81
N LEU A 251 6.33 -3.99 19.99
CA LEU A 251 5.69 -5.03 19.17
C LEU A 251 5.05 -6.11 20.05
N LYS A 252 5.72 -6.52 21.13
CA LYS A 252 5.17 -7.49 22.10
C LYS A 252 3.97 -6.92 22.86
N SER A 253 4.01 -5.65 23.26
CA SER A 253 2.88 -4.96 23.88
C SER A 253 1.70 -4.83 22.91
N ALA A 254 1.95 -4.47 21.66
CA ALA A 254 0.95 -4.42 20.59
C ALA A 254 0.29 -5.79 20.38
N GLU A 255 1.08 -6.87 20.35
CA GLU A 255 0.56 -8.23 20.18
C GLU A 255 -0.28 -8.68 21.38
N THR A 256 0.18 -8.40 22.60
CA THR A 256 -0.58 -8.67 23.83
C THR A 256 -1.93 -7.94 23.82
N PHE A 257 -1.93 -6.66 23.41
CA PHE A 257 -3.15 -5.88 23.26
C PHE A 257 -4.12 -6.50 22.25
N ARG A 258 -3.62 -6.94 21.08
CA ARG A 258 -4.45 -7.61 20.06
C ARG A 258 -5.11 -8.87 20.59
N ILE A 259 -4.34 -9.77 21.19
CA ILE A 259 -4.86 -11.03 21.73
C ILE A 259 -5.97 -10.77 22.75
N GLN A 260 -5.72 -9.87 23.70
CA GLN A 260 -6.71 -9.52 24.73
C GLN A 260 -7.96 -8.88 24.14
N THR A 261 -7.82 -8.02 23.13
CA THR A 261 -8.92 -7.29 22.52
C THR A 261 -9.76 -8.21 21.64
N LEU A 262 -9.12 -9.03 20.80
CA LEU A 262 -9.78 -10.05 19.97
C LEU A 262 -10.58 -11.06 20.80
N HIS A 263 -10.12 -11.41 22.00
CA HIS A 263 -10.89 -12.26 22.92
C HIS A 263 -12.17 -11.60 23.46
N LEU A 264 -12.20 -10.26 23.54
CA LEU A 264 -13.34 -9.51 24.09
C LEU A 264 -14.34 -9.07 23.02
N MET A 265 -13.88 -8.72 21.82
CA MET A 265 -14.72 -8.19 20.75
C MET A 265 -15.97 -9.04 20.43
N PRO A 266 -15.94 -10.40 20.44
CA PRO A 266 -17.13 -11.21 20.18
C PRO A 266 -18.28 -11.05 21.18
N LYS A 267 -18.05 -10.40 22.32
CA LYS A 267 -19.07 -10.15 23.35
C LYS A 267 -19.94 -8.93 23.04
N PHE A 268 -19.58 -8.15 22.02
CA PHE A 268 -20.24 -6.91 21.65
C PHE A 268 -20.70 -6.98 20.19
N ASP A 269 -21.77 -6.25 19.85
CA ASP A 269 -22.14 -6.04 18.46
C ASP A 269 -21.03 -5.26 17.72
N LYS A 270 -20.79 -5.58 16.45
CA LYS A 270 -19.78 -4.90 15.62
C LYS A 270 -20.06 -3.40 15.48
N ASP A 271 -21.32 -2.95 15.53
CA ASP A 271 -21.71 -1.53 15.55
C ASP A 271 -21.31 -0.81 16.86
N PHE A 272 -21.07 -1.56 17.94
CA PHE A 272 -20.70 -1.07 19.27
C PHE A 272 -19.29 -1.48 19.70
N VAL A 273 -18.45 -1.91 18.76
CA VAL A 273 -16.99 -1.96 18.94
C VAL A 273 -16.40 -0.74 18.25
N ILE A 274 -15.95 0.24 19.03
CA ILE A 274 -15.63 1.59 18.56
C ILE A 274 -14.15 1.90 18.82
N ASN A 275 -13.48 2.45 17.80
CA ASN A 275 -12.18 3.10 17.96
C ASN A 275 -12.32 4.61 17.69
N THR A 276 -11.67 5.43 18.50
CA THR A 276 -11.62 6.88 18.34
C THR A 276 -10.20 7.39 18.53
N ASP A 277 -9.87 8.50 17.87
CA ASP A 277 -8.64 9.23 18.13
C ASP A 277 -8.76 10.69 17.65
N GLN A 278 -7.76 11.52 17.90
CA GLN A 278 -7.59 12.84 17.32
C GLN A 278 -6.51 12.85 16.22
N THR A 279 -6.75 13.56 15.13
CA THR A 279 -5.72 13.81 14.10
C THR A 279 -5.46 15.30 13.94
N GLY A 280 -4.18 15.66 13.82
CA GLY A 280 -3.76 17.00 13.44
C GLY A 280 -3.98 17.24 11.94
N CYS A 281 -4.66 18.33 11.62
CA CYS A 281 -4.91 18.80 10.25
C CYS A 281 -4.27 20.18 10.07
N GLN A 282 -3.47 20.34 9.02
CA GLN A 282 -2.96 21.65 8.62
C GLN A 282 -4.09 22.51 8.08
N TYR A 283 -4.05 23.81 8.34
CA TYR A 283 -4.98 24.75 7.69
C TYR A 283 -4.78 24.77 6.18
N GLN A 284 -3.56 24.58 5.70
CA GLN A 284 -3.24 24.40 4.28
C GLN A 284 -2.40 23.13 4.09
N SER A 285 -3.01 22.09 3.53
CA SER A 285 -2.33 20.85 3.16
C SER A 285 -1.74 20.96 1.75
N THR A 286 -0.58 20.34 1.53
CA THR A 286 0.10 20.33 0.22
C THR A 286 0.54 18.93 -0.19
N PHE A 287 0.84 18.77 -1.48
CA PHE A 287 1.61 17.65 -1.99
C PHE A 287 3.11 17.96 -1.87
N ASN A 288 3.90 16.98 -1.45
CA ASN A 288 5.34 17.15 -1.23
C ASN A 288 6.15 17.20 -2.55
N ARG A 289 5.49 17.13 -3.70
CA ARG A 289 6.08 17.08 -5.04
C ARG A 289 5.21 17.89 -5.99
N THR A 290 5.84 18.48 -7.01
CA THR A 290 5.18 19.18 -8.12
C THR A 290 5.92 18.83 -9.40
N LEU A 291 5.23 18.94 -10.55
CA LEU A 291 5.85 18.85 -11.86
C LEU A 291 6.68 20.11 -12.12
N ALA A 292 7.84 19.92 -12.75
CA ALA A 292 8.79 20.97 -13.11
C ALA A 292 9.61 20.54 -14.33
N ASP A 293 10.25 21.51 -14.99
CA ASP A 293 11.07 21.23 -16.18
C ASP A 293 12.23 20.29 -15.87
N LYS A 294 12.52 19.39 -16.82
CA LYS A 294 13.62 18.42 -16.70
C LYS A 294 14.94 19.16 -16.45
N GLY A 295 15.68 18.72 -15.41
CA GLY A 295 16.94 19.34 -15.00
C GLY A 295 16.83 20.46 -13.96
N SER A 296 15.60 20.83 -13.57
CA SER A 296 15.37 21.82 -12.49
C SER A 296 15.88 21.29 -11.15
N LYS A 297 16.88 21.98 -10.56
CA LYS A 297 17.47 21.62 -9.26
C LYS A 297 16.72 22.20 -8.07
N THR A 298 16.10 23.36 -8.24
CA THR A 298 15.41 24.10 -7.18
C THR A 298 14.02 24.48 -7.65
N ILE A 299 13.01 24.14 -6.84
CA ILE A 299 11.59 24.31 -7.19
C ILE A 299 10.95 25.29 -6.21
N PHE A 300 10.26 26.30 -6.74
CA PHE A 300 9.53 27.29 -5.94
C PHE A 300 8.03 27.12 -6.11
N VAL A 301 7.28 27.24 -5.01
CA VAL A 301 5.81 27.20 -5.02
C VAL A 301 5.30 28.40 -4.23
N LYS A 302 4.49 29.24 -4.88
CA LYS A 302 3.88 30.42 -4.23
C LYS A 302 2.73 30.01 -3.32
N ARG A 303 2.65 30.64 -2.14
CA ARG A 303 1.57 30.52 -1.15
C ARG A 303 1.25 31.87 -0.55
N GLN A 304 -0.01 32.12 -0.21
CA GLN A 304 -0.42 33.41 0.35
C GLN A 304 -0.02 33.55 1.82
N ASP A 305 -0.24 32.51 2.63
CA ASP A 305 0.12 32.50 4.05
C ASP A 305 0.93 31.25 4.43
N ILE A 306 2.22 31.45 4.69
CA ILE A 306 3.16 30.37 5.07
C ILE A 306 2.78 29.80 6.45
N ASN A 307 2.19 30.59 7.34
CA ASN A 307 1.83 30.12 8.68
C ASN A 307 0.72 29.05 8.63
N LYS A 308 -0.14 29.08 7.61
CA LYS A 308 -1.17 28.04 7.41
C LYS A 308 -0.62 26.66 7.07
N LEU A 309 0.63 26.59 6.63
CA LEU A 309 1.33 25.32 6.39
C LEU A 309 1.82 24.69 7.69
N THR A 310 2.13 25.49 8.71
CA THR A 310 2.70 25.02 9.99
C THR A 310 1.66 24.93 11.10
N HIS A 311 0.64 25.79 11.09
CA HIS A 311 -0.45 25.77 12.05
C HIS A 311 -1.41 24.63 11.77
N THR A 312 -1.92 24.03 12.84
CA THR A 312 -2.84 22.89 12.78
C THR A 312 -4.04 23.11 13.69
N TYR A 313 -5.15 22.50 13.32
CA TYR A 313 -6.29 22.23 14.20
C TYR A 313 -6.41 20.71 14.38
N THR A 314 -7.24 20.24 15.31
CA THR A 314 -7.50 18.80 15.44
C THR A 314 -8.93 18.45 15.06
N ALA A 315 -9.09 17.27 14.48
CA ALA A 315 -10.38 16.63 14.26
C ALA A 315 -10.35 15.24 14.89
N GLN A 316 -11.40 14.89 15.62
CA GLN A 316 -11.58 13.61 16.27
C GLN A 316 -12.73 12.86 15.62
N TYR A 317 -12.41 11.67 15.14
CA TYR A 317 -13.31 10.75 14.47
C TYR A 317 -13.48 9.49 15.29
N ALA A 318 -14.63 8.85 15.17
CA ALA A 318 -14.89 7.54 15.75
C ALA A 318 -15.47 6.60 14.69
N LEU A 319 -14.93 5.39 14.65
CA LEU A 319 -15.24 4.34 13.68
C LEU A 319 -15.67 3.08 14.42
N THR A 320 -16.60 2.34 13.83
CA THR A 320 -17.08 1.05 14.34
C THR A 320 -16.40 -0.11 13.61
N LEU A 321 -16.33 -1.27 14.25
CA LEU A 321 -15.86 -2.52 13.64
C LEU A 321 -16.73 -2.96 12.46
N SER A 322 -18.02 -2.65 12.49
CA SER A 322 -18.95 -2.91 11.40
C SER A 322 -18.68 -2.08 10.14
N GLY A 323 -17.81 -1.07 10.20
CA GLY A 323 -17.43 -0.25 9.05
C GLY A 323 -18.16 1.10 8.97
N LYS A 324 -18.69 1.62 10.07
CA LYS A 324 -19.42 2.90 10.08
C LYS A 324 -18.61 3.99 10.77
N LEU A 325 -18.82 5.24 10.37
CA LEU A 325 -18.43 6.40 11.17
C LEU A 325 -19.57 6.78 12.10
N LEU A 326 -19.24 7.24 13.30
CA LEU A 326 -20.23 7.85 14.18
C LEU A 326 -20.83 9.11 13.51
N PRO A 327 -22.05 9.52 13.88
CA PRO A 327 -22.78 10.55 13.15
C PRO A 327 -22.10 11.92 13.09
N LYS A 328 -21.25 12.26 14.06
CA LYS A 328 -20.60 13.57 14.17
C LYS A 328 -19.08 13.46 14.29
N VAL A 329 -18.38 14.40 13.66
CA VAL A 329 -16.95 14.67 13.86
C VAL A 329 -16.77 15.82 14.87
N PHE A 330 -15.77 15.73 15.75
CA PHE A 330 -15.48 16.76 16.74
C PHE A 330 -14.23 17.54 16.34
N VAL A 331 -14.32 18.86 16.21
CA VAL A 331 -13.24 19.71 15.68
C VAL A 331 -12.83 20.75 16.70
N CYS A 332 -11.54 20.79 17.04
CA CYS A 332 -10.95 21.74 17.96
C CYS A 332 -10.06 22.73 17.20
N LEU A 333 -10.48 23.98 17.16
CA LEU A 333 -9.72 25.07 16.55
C LEU A 333 -8.72 25.68 17.55
N GLN A 334 -7.61 26.21 17.03
CA GLN A 334 -6.62 26.90 17.85
C GLN A 334 -7.00 28.37 18.02
N GLU A 335 -7.22 28.80 19.27
CA GLU A 335 -7.54 30.19 19.62
C GLU A 335 -6.57 30.73 20.68
N PRO A 336 -5.99 31.93 20.54
CA PRO A 336 -4.96 32.44 21.47
C PRO A 336 -5.38 32.47 22.95
N THR A 337 -6.65 32.76 23.21
CA THR A 337 -7.27 32.79 24.55
C THR A 337 -7.86 31.44 24.97
N GLY A 338 -7.85 30.45 24.08
CA GLY A 338 -8.49 29.15 24.23
C GLY A 338 -10.01 29.14 24.02
N LYS A 339 -10.62 30.31 23.82
CA LYS A 339 -12.07 30.47 23.59
C LYS A 339 -12.31 31.34 22.38
N PHE A 340 -13.42 31.11 21.68
CA PHE A 340 -13.84 32.01 20.61
C PHE A 340 -14.21 33.39 21.15
N GLY A 341 -13.74 34.45 20.49
CA GLY A 341 -14.24 35.80 20.74
C GLY A 341 -15.71 35.95 20.31
N PRO A 342 -16.48 36.92 20.82
CA PRO A 342 -17.93 37.01 20.59
C PRO A 342 -18.37 36.97 19.11
N ARG A 343 -17.60 37.62 18.23
CA ARG A 343 -17.86 37.61 16.79
C ARG A 343 -17.62 36.24 16.16
N VAL A 344 -16.54 35.57 16.55
CA VAL A 344 -16.19 34.24 16.03
C VAL A 344 -17.17 33.20 16.56
N GLN A 345 -17.58 33.32 17.82
CA GLN A 345 -18.58 32.46 18.45
C GLN A 345 -19.90 32.47 17.65
N LYS A 346 -20.40 33.65 17.27
CA LYS A 346 -21.61 33.77 16.44
C LYS A 346 -21.47 33.05 15.09
N ILE A 347 -20.32 33.19 14.43
CA ILE A 347 -20.04 32.49 13.16
C ILE A 347 -19.99 30.98 13.38
N VAL A 348 -19.33 30.52 14.43
CA VAL A 348 -19.23 29.09 14.77
C VAL A 348 -20.61 28.50 15.06
N GLU A 349 -21.48 29.24 15.73
CA GLU A 349 -22.87 28.83 16.00
C GLU A 349 -23.69 28.71 14.71
N GLU A 350 -23.60 29.70 13.82
CA GLU A 350 -24.22 29.65 12.49
C GLU A 350 -23.74 28.43 11.69
N TYR A 351 -22.44 28.14 11.73
CA TYR A 351 -21.85 26.99 11.04
C TYR A 351 -22.23 25.66 11.68
N SER A 352 -22.33 25.58 13.01
CA SER A 352 -22.79 24.38 13.72
C SER A 352 -24.25 24.06 13.40
N GLN A 353 -25.09 25.09 13.23
CA GLN A 353 -26.48 24.90 12.80
C GLN A 353 -26.59 24.46 11.34
N LYS A 354 -25.75 25.05 10.47
CA LYS A 354 -25.68 24.71 9.04
C LYS A 354 -25.15 23.29 8.81
N TYR A 355 -24.14 22.90 9.58
CA TYR A 355 -23.43 21.62 9.43
C TYR A 355 -23.74 20.71 10.63
N LYS A 356 -24.84 19.96 10.55
CA LYS A 356 -25.36 19.14 11.67
C LYS A 356 -24.46 17.95 12.05
N ASN A 357 -23.48 17.62 11.21
CA ASN A 357 -22.59 16.48 11.35
C ASN A 357 -21.21 16.84 11.96
N ILE A 358 -21.06 18.04 12.51
CA ILE A 358 -19.84 18.51 13.17
C ILE A 358 -20.16 19.16 14.52
N ILE A 359 -19.27 18.95 15.50
CA ILE A 359 -19.22 19.70 16.76
C ILE A 359 -17.95 20.53 16.75
N ILE A 360 -18.05 21.81 17.10
CA ILE A 360 -16.95 22.77 16.99
C ILE A 360 -16.60 23.28 18.39
N THR A 361 -15.31 23.27 18.71
CA THR A 361 -14.78 23.83 19.95
C THR A 361 -13.43 24.51 19.70
N SER A 362 -12.83 25.11 20.73
CA SER A 362 -11.53 25.74 20.66
C SER A 362 -10.64 25.42 21.86
N SER A 363 -9.33 25.48 21.66
CA SER A 363 -8.35 25.47 22.73
C SER A 363 -7.12 26.30 22.38
N LYS A 364 -6.26 26.57 23.37
CA LYS A 364 -5.05 27.40 23.15
C LYS A 364 -4.05 26.75 22.19
N SER A 365 -3.97 25.43 22.22
CA SER A 365 -3.06 24.64 21.38
C SER A 365 -3.74 24.06 20.13
N GLY A 366 -5.06 24.18 20.02
CA GLY A 366 -5.85 23.44 19.03
C GLY A 366 -5.89 21.93 19.28
N LYS A 367 -5.51 21.47 20.49
CA LYS A 367 -5.60 20.08 20.94
C LYS A 367 -6.64 19.93 22.03
N LEU A 368 -7.12 18.71 22.25
CA LEU A 368 -8.12 18.41 23.28
C LEU A 368 -7.51 18.46 24.67
N SER A 369 -8.17 19.16 25.59
CA SER A 369 -7.97 19.00 27.04
C SER A 369 -8.85 17.86 27.55
N THR A 370 -8.71 17.48 28.83
CA THR A 370 -9.55 16.46 29.44
C THR A 370 -11.03 16.86 29.40
N GLU A 371 -11.32 18.13 29.65
CA GLU A 371 -12.68 18.68 29.64
C GLU A 371 -13.27 18.63 28.22
N LEU A 372 -12.50 19.03 27.20
CA LEU A 372 -12.94 18.95 25.81
C LEU A 372 -13.12 17.50 25.33
N TYR A 373 -12.36 16.56 25.88
CA TYR A 373 -12.57 15.15 25.62
C TYR A 373 -13.87 14.63 26.25
N ILE A 374 -14.21 15.09 27.46
CA ILE A 374 -15.53 14.81 28.07
C ILE A 374 -16.66 15.37 27.19
N ASP A 375 -16.50 16.58 26.68
CA ASP A 375 -17.47 17.17 25.73
C ASP A 375 -17.63 16.30 24.47
N PHE A 376 -16.54 15.74 23.96
CA PHE A 376 -16.58 14.78 22.85
C PHE A 376 -17.37 13.52 23.22
N LEU A 377 -17.11 12.92 24.39
CA LEU A 377 -17.84 11.75 24.86
C LEU A 377 -19.35 12.03 24.96
N GLN A 378 -19.72 13.17 25.51
CA GLN A 378 -21.13 13.56 25.71
C GLN A 378 -21.85 13.93 24.40
N ASN A 379 -21.19 14.61 23.47
CA ASN A 379 -21.85 15.16 22.28
C ASN A 379 -21.71 14.29 21.01
N CYS A 380 -20.74 13.36 20.99
CA CYS A 380 -20.48 12.50 19.85
C CYS A 380 -20.72 11.01 20.16
N LEU A 381 -20.17 10.46 21.25
CA LEU A 381 -20.31 9.03 21.56
C LEU A 381 -21.65 8.70 22.22
N LYS A 382 -22.00 9.40 23.31
CA LYS A 382 -23.20 9.12 24.11
C LYS A 382 -24.50 9.10 23.28
N PRO A 383 -24.72 10.03 22.33
CA PRO A 383 -25.93 9.99 21.48
C PRO A 383 -25.95 8.82 20.48
N TYR A 384 -24.83 8.15 20.25
CA TYR A 384 -24.74 7.00 19.34
C TYR A 384 -24.89 5.67 20.09
N VAL A 385 -24.23 5.52 21.24
CA VAL A 385 -24.30 4.28 22.03
C VAL A 385 -25.57 4.21 22.88
N GLU A 386 -26.16 5.35 23.22
CA GLU A 386 -27.32 5.46 24.09
C GLU A 386 -27.15 4.67 25.39
N LYS A 387 -27.81 3.50 25.50
CA LYS A 387 -27.78 2.60 26.67
C LYS A 387 -27.13 1.24 26.36
N GLU A 388 -26.64 1.04 25.14
CA GLU A 388 -26.06 -0.21 24.71
C GLU A 388 -24.70 -0.46 25.36
N ASN A 389 -24.40 -1.73 25.65
CA ASN A 389 -23.08 -2.13 26.09
C ASN A 389 -22.11 -2.07 24.90
N PHE A 390 -20.97 -1.39 25.09
CA PHE A 390 -20.03 -1.15 23.99
C PHE A 390 -18.57 -1.28 24.44
N LEU A 391 -17.71 -1.58 23.47
CA LEU A 391 -16.27 -1.68 23.65
C LEU A 391 -15.60 -0.47 23.00
N LEU A 392 -14.85 0.30 23.78
CA LEU A 392 -14.18 1.51 23.32
C LEU A 392 -12.65 1.36 23.36
N LEU A 393 -12.01 1.56 22.21
CA LEU A 393 -10.55 1.52 22.05
C LEU A 393 -10.01 2.95 21.94
N VAL A 394 -9.15 3.35 22.88
CA VAL A 394 -8.56 4.70 22.98
C VAL A 394 -7.04 4.64 23.13
N ASP A 395 -6.38 5.78 22.93
CA ASP A 395 -4.93 5.89 23.15
C ASP A 395 -4.57 5.89 24.64
N SER A 396 -3.26 5.85 24.95
CA SER A 396 -2.77 5.90 26.33
C SER A 396 -2.58 7.34 26.87
N TRP A 397 -3.25 8.35 26.32
CA TRP A 397 -3.10 9.72 26.79
C TRP A 397 -3.80 9.91 28.14
N ARG A 398 -3.13 10.53 29.12
CA ARG A 398 -3.59 10.61 30.52
C ARG A 398 -4.99 11.18 30.73
N GLY A 399 -5.47 12.04 29.82
CA GLY A 399 -6.84 12.58 29.88
C GLY A 399 -7.92 11.60 29.44
N GLN A 400 -7.56 10.49 28.80
CA GLN A 400 -8.45 9.44 28.30
C GLN A 400 -8.42 8.15 29.12
N THR A 401 -7.45 7.98 30.03
CA THR A 401 -7.21 6.70 30.71
C THR A 401 -7.94 6.52 32.03
N LYS A 402 -8.67 7.53 32.51
CA LYS A 402 -9.40 7.49 33.79
C LYS A 402 -10.74 6.78 33.60
N PRO A 403 -10.93 5.55 34.13
CA PRO A 403 -12.18 4.80 33.94
C PRO A 403 -13.40 5.54 34.49
N GLU A 404 -13.21 6.33 35.54
CA GLU A 404 -14.27 7.07 36.24
C GLU A 404 -15.02 8.02 35.29
N ILE A 405 -14.32 8.61 34.31
CA ILE A 405 -14.94 9.48 33.31
C ILE A 405 -15.98 8.72 32.48
N TYR A 406 -15.68 7.47 32.12
CA TYR A 406 -16.57 6.65 31.30
C TYR A 406 -17.73 6.11 32.13
N ASP A 407 -17.46 5.69 33.36
CA ASP A 407 -18.48 5.19 34.28
C ASP A 407 -19.50 6.28 34.64
N GLU A 408 -19.09 7.55 34.70
CA GLU A 408 -19.99 8.69 34.91
C GLU A 408 -20.78 9.07 33.65
N VAL A 409 -20.15 9.02 32.47
CA VAL A 409 -20.78 9.45 31.21
C VAL A 409 -21.73 8.40 30.65
N PHE A 410 -21.37 7.12 30.74
CA PHE A 410 -22.05 5.99 30.09
C PHE A 410 -22.66 5.05 31.13
N GLN A 411 -23.94 5.25 31.40
CA GLN A 411 -24.72 4.48 32.37
C GLN A 411 -26.03 3.99 31.75
N ASP A 412 -26.47 2.81 32.16
CA ASP A 412 -27.80 2.29 31.85
C ASP A 412 -28.87 2.87 32.80
N ASP A 413 -30.11 2.37 32.67
CA ASP A 413 -31.25 2.78 33.52
C ASP A 413 -31.07 2.42 35.01
N TYR A 414 -30.15 1.51 35.32
CA TYR A 414 -29.82 1.07 36.67
C TYR A 414 -28.56 1.73 37.22
N LYS A 415 -28.00 2.72 36.51
CA LYS A 415 -26.73 3.40 36.82
C LYS A 415 -25.50 2.49 36.78
N LEU A 416 -25.56 1.39 36.03
CA LEU A 416 -24.42 0.52 35.81
C LEU A 416 -23.61 1.02 34.60
N PRO A 417 -22.26 0.99 34.65
CA PRO A 417 -21.42 1.37 33.52
C PRO A 417 -21.66 0.47 32.30
N THR A 418 -21.84 1.07 31.12
CA THR A 418 -22.05 0.33 29.85
C THR A 418 -20.80 0.31 28.95
N CYS A 419 -19.78 1.09 29.30
CA CYS A 419 -18.54 1.20 28.53
C CYS A 419 -17.48 0.22 29.02
N THR A 420 -17.06 -0.72 28.18
CA THR A 420 -15.81 -1.48 28.40
C THR A 420 -14.65 -0.77 27.71
N LEU A 421 -13.71 -0.24 28.50
CA LEU A 421 -12.56 0.51 27.98
C LEU A 421 -11.36 -0.39 27.68
N LYS A 422 -10.74 -0.21 26.50
CA LYS A 422 -9.44 -0.77 26.14
C LYS A 422 -8.45 0.33 25.75
N ILE A 423 -7.42 0.46 26.58
CA ILE A 423 -6.34 1.44 26.38
C ILE A 423 -5.25 0.79 25.52
N ILE A 424 -4.97 1.39 24.38
CA ILE A 424 -3.87 1.01 23.50
C ILE A 424 -2.55 1.35 24.21
N PRO A 425 -1.58 0.42 24.29
CA PRO A 425 -0.33 0.70 24.99
C PRO A 425 0.43 1.88 24.37
N PRO A 426 1.21 2.63 25.18
CA PRO A 426 2.01 3.73 24.67
C PRO A 426 2.86 3.36 23.46
N LYS A 427 2.93 4.26 22.48
CA LYS A 427 3.68 4.09 21.20
C LYS A 427 3.16 3.00 20.27
N CYS A 428 2.07 2.29 20.62
CA CYS A 428 1.48 1.26 19.76
C CYS A 428 0.43 1.81 18.79
N THR A 429 0.01 3.08 18.94
CA THR A 429 -0.99 3.73 18.07
C THR A 429 -0.77 3.50 16.57
N PRO A 430 0.43 3.72 15.99
CA PRO A 430 0.65 3.51 14.56
C PRO A 430 0.57 2.04 14.10
N ILE A 431 0.43 1.09 15.03
CA ILE A 431 0.51 -0.36 14.80
C ILE A 431 -0.84 -1.04 15.02
N VAL A 432 -1.63 -0.56 16.00
CA VAL A 432 -2.88 -1.24 16.44
C VAL A 432 -4.10 -0.34 16.49
N GLN A 433 -3.99 0.95 16.19
CA GLN A 433 -5.13 1.88 16.24
C GLN A 433 -5.75 2.01 14.84
N PRO A 434 -6.98 1.53 14.61
CA PRO A 434 -7.65 1.62 13.30
C PRO A 434 -7.63 3.02 12.67
N CYS A 435 -7.90 4.06 13.48
CA CYS A 435 -7.83 5.46 13.05
C CYS A 435 -6.49 5.81 12.36
N ASP A 436 -5.36 5.48 13.00
CA ASP A 436 -4.02 5.85 12.54
C ASP A 436 -3.45 4.93 11.47
N VAL A 437 -3.69 3.63 11.60
CA VAL A 437 -3.13 2.63 10.69
C VAL A 437 -3.62 2.87 9.27
N TYR A 438 -4.87 3.32 9.09
CA TYR A 438 -5.42 3.52 7.75
C TYR A 438 -6.38 4.70 7.59
N PHE A 439 -7.36 4.88 8.49
CA PHE A 439 -8.49 5.78 8.23
C PHE A 439 -8.07 7.25 8.02
N TYR A 440 -7.16 7.77 8.85
CA TYR A 440 -6.69 9.16 8.71
C TYR A 440 -5.94 9.46 7.42
N ARG A 441 -5.38 8.44 6.77
CA ARG A 441 -4.82 8.61 5.43
C ARG A 441 -5.90 9.06 4.44
N GLN A 442 -7.10 8.50 4.54
CA GLN A 442 -8.24 8.81 3.66
C GLN A 442 -8.76 10.22 3.90
N VAL A 443 -8.92 10.61 5.18
CA VAL A 443 -9.27 12.00 5.58
C VAL A 443 -8.28 13.00 4.97
N LYS A 444 -6.98 12.80 5.19
CA LYS A 444 -5.94 13.71 4.72
C LYS A 444 -5.84 13.75 3.19
N ASN A 445 -6.05 12.63 2.51
CA ASN A 445 -6.09 12.58 1.05
C ASN A 445 -7.26 13.41 0.50
N PHE A 446 -8.45 13.27 1.08
CA PHE A 446 -9.61 14.05 0.67
C PHE A 446 -9.36 15.56 0.83
N ILE A 447 -8.86 15.98 2.01
CA ILE A 447 -8.54 17.38 2.28
C ILE A 447 -7.52 17.93 1.27
N LYS A 448 -6.47 17.16 0.97
CA LYS A 448 -5.45 17.56 -0.03
C LYS A 448 -6.04 17.78 -1.41
N HIS A 449 -6.94 16.90 -1.86
CA HIS A 449 -7.61 17.05 -3.15
C HIS A 449 -8.52 18.29 -3.20
N LEU A 450 -9.21 18.61 -2.10
CA LEU A 450 -9.98 19.86 -2.00
C LEU A 450 -9.09 21.10 -2.08
N GLN A 451 -8.04 21.16 -1.26
CA GLN A 451 -7.23 22.37 -1.11
C GLN A 451 -6.22 22.63 -2.24
N ASN A 452 -5.96 21.64 -3.09
CA ASN A 452 -5.03 21.74 -4.22
C ASN A 452 -5.76 21.46 -5.56
N SER A 453 -7.05 21.80 -5.65
CA SER A 453 -7.81 21.66 -6.90
C SER A 453 -7.33 22.66 -7.95
N ALA A 454 -7.41 22.28 -9.23
CA ALA A 454 -7.04 23.18 -10.35
C ALA A 454 -7.87 24.48 -10.34
N PHE A 455 -9.16 24.36 -10.01
CA PHE A 455 -10.08 25.51 -9.89
C PHE A 455 -9.55 26.59 -8.93
N LEU A 456 -9.02 26.20 -7.77
CA LEU A 456 -8.48 27.15 -6.78
C LEU A 456 -7.22 27.85 -7.29
N ILE A 457 -6.38 27.13 -8.04
CA ILE A 457 -5.17 27.69 -8.66
C ILE A 457 -5.55 28.73 -9.71
N GLU A 458 -6.49 28.40 -10.60
CA GLU A 458 -6.99 29.29 -11.66
C GLU A 458 -7.60 30.57 -11.09
N GLN A 459 -8.30 30.47 -9.96
CA GLN A 459 -8.92 31.61 -9.27
C GLN A 459 -7.96 32.34 -8.31
N ASN A 460 -6.71 31.89 -8.18
CA ASN A 460 -5.76 32.38 -7.17
C ASN A 460 -6.38 32.46 -5.75
N ARG A 461 -7.17 31.44 -5.38
CA ARG A 461 -7.93 31.34 -4.13
C ARG A 461 -7.38 30.21 -3.28
N GLU A 462 -7.26 30.44 -1.97
CA GLU A 462 -6.96 29.40 -0.99
C GLU A 462 -8.18 29.17 -0.07
N ILE A 463 -8.39 27.93 0.39
CA ILE A 463 -9.46 27.56 1.35
C ILE A 463 -8.83 27.06 2.66
N ASN A 464 -8.36 28.02 3.47
CA ASN A 464 -7.54 27.78 4.67
C ASN A 464 -7.94 28.66 5.87
N SER A 465 -9.11 29.28 5.80
CA SER A 465 -9.72 29.98 6.94
C SER A 465 -10.26 29.00 7.99
N ARG A 466 -10.69 29.52 9.15
CA ARG A 466 -11.33 28.69 10.19
C ARG A 466 -12.65 28.12 9.68
N GLU A 467 -13.40 28.96 8.99
CA GLU A 467 -14.67 28.68 8.36
C GLU A 467 -14.52 27.59 7.28
N ASP A 468 -13.45 27.65 6.49
CA ASP A 468 -13.11 26.60 5.52
C ASP A 468 -12.79 25.29 6.23
N CYS A 469 -12.02 25.31 7.33
CA CYS A 469 -11.71 24.09 8.09
C CYS A 469 -12.98 23.39 8.58
N ILE A 470 -13.92 24.14 9.17
CA ILE A 470 -15.21 23.61 9.62
C ILE A 470 -15.98 22.99 8.44
N LYS A 471 -16.09 23.72 7.32
CA LYS A 471 -16.79 23.26 6.12
C LYS A 471 -16.14 22.02 5.50
N ILE A 472 -14.82 22.00 5.39
CA ILE A 472 -14.04 20.87 4.88
C ILE A 472 -14.28 19.63 5.73
N GLN A 473 -14.20 19.74 7.06
CA GLN A 473 -14.39 18.60 7.97
C GLN A 473 -15.83 18.06 7.90
N SER A 474 -16.83 18.92 7.82
CA SER A 474 -18.22 18.52 7.58
C SER A 474 -18.39 17.77 6.25
N ILE A 475 -17.78 18.28 5.15
CA ILE A 475 -17.82 17.62 3.84
C ILE A 475 -17.12 16.26 3.88
N VAL A 476 -15.90 16.21 4.42
CA VAL A 476 -15.09 14.98 4.49
C VAL A 476 -15.82 13.92 5.31
N HIS A 477 -16.36 14.29 6.48
CA HIS A 477 -17.15 13.39 7.31
C HIS A 477 -18.36 12.87 6.56
N HIS A 478 -19.16 13.75 5.94
CA HIS A 478 -20.33 13.36 5.16
C HIS A 478 -20.01 12.34 4.05
N GLN A 479 -18.91 12.55 3.33
CA GLN A 479 -18.49 11.65 2.24
C GLN A 479 -17.98 10.31 2.78
N LEU A 480 -17.14 10.32 3.81
CA LEU A 480 -16.59 9.11 4.42
C LEU A 480 -17.62 8.29 5.19
N SER A 481 -18.71 8.91 5.64
CA SER A 481 -19.87 8.21 6.22
C SER A 481 -20.76 7.53 5.17
N SER A 482 -20.42 7.57 3.88
CA SER A 482 -21.18 6.85 2.84
C SER A 482 -21.00 5.34 2.97
N PRO A 483 -22.08 4.54 2.78
CA PRO A 483 -22.01 3.07 2.80
C PRO A 483 -20.98 2.46 1.83
N ILE A 484 -20.62 3.17 0.75
CA ILE A 484 -19.60 2.69 -0.20
C ILE A 484 -18.22 2.49 0.46
N PHE A 485 -17.95 3.18 1.57
CA PHE A 485 -16.70 3.09 2.32
C PHE A 485 -16.76 2.10 3.50
N GLU A 486 -17.86 1.36 3.68
CA GLU A 486 -18.02 0.42 4.80
C GLU A 486 -16.85 -0.58 4.88
N LYS A 487 -16.54 -1.23 3.75
CA LYS A 487 -15.42 -2.17 3.64
C LYS A 487 -14.05 -1.51 3.79
N MET A 488 -13.92 -0.25 3.38
CA MET A 488 -12.69 0.53 3.57
C MET A 488 -12.46 0.84 5.05
N ILE A 489 -13.52 1.12 5.82
CA ILE A 489 -13.42 1.34 7.27
C ILE A 489 -13.12 0.01 7.98
N ARG A 490 -13.75 -1.10 7.58
CA ARG A 490 -13.39 -2.45 8.10
C ARG A 490 -11.94 -2.81 7.84
N TYR A 491 -11.40 -2.40 6.68
CA TYR A 491 -9.98 -2.60 6.39
C TYR A 491 -9.06 -1.90 7.40
N ALA A 492 -9.47 -0.77 8.00
CA ALA A 492 -8.68 -0.13 9.06
C ALA A 492 -8.51 -1.04 10.28
N TRP A 493 -9.54 -1.81 10.63
CA TRP A 493 -9.50 -2.82 11.69
C TRP A 493 -8.66 -4.04 11.31
N TYR A 494 -8.78 -4.51 10.06
CA TYR A 494 -7.91 -5.58 9.53
C TYR A 494 -6.44 -5.17 9.54
N ALA A 495 -6.12 -3.95 9.08
CA ALA A 495 -4.76 -3.43 9.04
C ALA A 495 -4.16 -3.28 10.45
N ALA A 496 -4.97 -2.96 11.45
CA ALA A 496 -4.58 -2.98 12.87
C ALA A 496 -4.40 -4.40 13.45
N LYS A 497 -4.77 -5.44 12.67
CA LYS A 497 -4.91 -6.86 13.06
C LYS A 497 -5.88 -7.09 14.23
N LEU A 498 -6.97 -6.33 14.22
CA LEU A 498 -8.12 -6.50 15.11
C LEU A 498 -9.33 -7.11 14.38
N SER A 499 -9.16 -7.49 13.12
CA SER A 499 -10.11 -8.26 12.33
C SER A 499 -9.34 -9.17 11.38
N GLU A 500 -9.88 -10.36 11.10
CA GLU A 500 -9.33 -11.28 10.09
C GLU A 500 -9.92 -11.03 8.70
N ASP A 501 -11.03 -10.30 8.63
CA ASP A 501 -11.79 -10.05 7.40
C ASP A 501 -11.04 -9.07 6.49
N ARG A 502 -10.37 -9.58 5.46
CA ARG A 502 -9.79 -8.76 4.38
C ARG A 502 -10.72 -8.72 3.17
N GLU A 503 -11.63 -7.76 3.18
CA GLU A 503 -12.51 -7.51 2.04
C GLU A 503 -11.82 -6.65 0.96
N ILE A 504 -12.24 -6.83 -0.30
CA ILE A 504 -11.89 -5.91 -1.38
C ILE A 504 -12.75 -4.65 -1.23
N PHE A 505 -12.13 -3.48 -1.31
CA PHE A 505 -12.80 -2.19 -1.19
C PHE A 505 -12.18 -1.16 -2.16
N LEU A 506 -12.91 -0.07 -2.39
CA LEU A 506 -12.41 1.10 -3.10
C LEU A 506 -12.09 2.20 -2.08
N ASN A 507 -10.96 2.87 -2.23
CA ASN A 507 -10.56 3.95 -1.32
C ASN A 507 -11.12 5.31 -1.79
N VAL A 508 -10.85 6.40 -1.04
CA VAL A 508 -11.31 7.76 -1.39
C VAL A 508 -10.87 8.18 -2.79
N LYS A 509 -9.65 7.84 -3.20
CA LYS A 509 -9.15 8.21 -4.51
C LYS A 509 -9.94 7.50 -5.61
N ASP A 510 -10.18 6.20 -5.44
CA ASP A 510 -10.87 5.40 -6.45
C ASP A 510 -12.35 5.78 -6.59
N VAL A 511 -13.01 6.11 -5.47
CA VAL A 511 -14.43 6.48 -5.46
C VAL A 511 -14.65 7.94 -5.86
N CYS A 512 -13.95 8.86 -5.19
CA CYS A 512 -14.22 10.30 -5.31
C CYS A 512 -13.41 10.97 -6.42
N PHE A 513 -12.21 10.48 -6.71
CA PHE A 513 -11.27 11.10 -7.66
C PHE A 513 -10.72 10.11 -8.72
N PRO A 514 -11.56 9.27 -9.37
CA PRO A 514 -11.08 8.34 -10.38
C PRO A 514 -10.58 9.07 -11.63
N ASN A 515 -9.55 8.55 -12.31
CA ASN A 515 -9.00 9.19 -13.52
C ASN A 515 -10.03 9.35 -14.64
N GLN A 516 -11.02 8.46 -14.73
CA GLN A 516 -12.11 8.56 -15.71
C GLN A 516 -13.01 9.77 -15.46
N LEU A 517 -12.99 10.34 -14.26
CA LEU A 517 -13.74 11.54 -13.92
C LEU A 517 -13.36 12.69 -14.84
N LEU A 518 -12.07 12.86 -15.15
CA LEU A 518 -11.54 13.96 -15.98
C LEU A 518 -12.17 14.07 -17.38
N LYS A 519 -12.87 13.04 -17.86
CA LYS A 519 -13.57 13.03 -19.15
C LYS A 519 -15.04 13.43 -19.06
N LYS A 520 -15.52 13.78 -17.87
CA LYS A 520 -16.94 14.05 -17.58
C LYS A 520 -17.14 15.51 -17.18
N HIS A 521 -18.39 15.95 -17.23
CA HIS A 521 -18.80 17.30 -16.88
C HIS A 521 -19.79 17.27 -15.72
N CYS A 522 -19.77 18.35 -14.94
CA CYS A 522 -20.83 18.65 -13.98
C CYS A 522 -22.12 19.02 -14.73
N SER A 523 -23.26 18.91 -14.05
CA SER A 523 -24.56 19.35 -14.60
C SER A 523 -24.62 20.84 -14.98
N CYS A 524 -23.71 21.67 -14.44
CA CYS A 524 -23.58 23.09 -14.79
C CYS A 524 -22.68 23.33 -16.02
N GLY A 525 -22.14 22.29 -16.65
CA GLY A 525 -21.24 22.38 -17.82
C GLY A 525 -19.75 22.44 -17.46
N ASN A 526 -19.38 22.88 -16.25
CA ASN A 526 -17.99 22.94 -15.81
C ASN A 526 -17.34 21.55 -15.72
N SER A 527 -16.02 21.51 -15.87
CA SER A 527 -15.21 20.28 -15.72
C SER A 527 -15.46 19.61 -14.37
N SER A 528 -15.62 18.30 -14.38
CA SER A 528 -15.83 17.55 -13.14
C SER A 528 -14.61 17.62 -12.22
N PHE A 529 -14.88 17.70 -10.92
CA PHE A 529 -13.85 17.68 -9.88
C PHE A 529 -13.96 16.43 -9.00
N ILE A 530 -15.17 16.04 -8.62
CA ILE A 530 -15.40 14.94 -7.70
C ILE A 530 -16.63 14.11 -8.09
N ASN A 531 -16.57 12.81 -7.82
CA ASN A 531 -17.73 11.93 -7.76
C ASN A 531 -18.21 11.82 -6.31
N CYS A 532 -19.45 12.22 -6.01
CA CYS A 532 -19.98 12.18 -4.65
C CYS A 532 -20.14 10.73 -4.16
N ALA A 533 -19.53 10.38 -3.03
CA ALA A 533 -19.56 9.03 -2.50
C ALA A 533 -20.96 8.55 -2.08
N ARG A 534 -21.89 9.46 -1.77
CA ARG A 534 -23.28 9.13 -1.42
C ARG A 534 -24.17 8.98 -2.65
N CYS A 535 -24.39 10.06 -3.38
CA CYS A 535 -25.34 10.06 -4.49
C CYS A 535 -24.74 9.69 -5.85
N GLN A 536 -23.43 9.45 -5.92
CA GLN A 536 -22.70 9.11 -7.16
C GLN A 536 -22.84 10.16 -8.28
N LYS A 537 -23.28 11.38 -7.94
CA LYS A 537 -23.32 12.51 -8.86
C LYS A 537 -21.94 13.12 -9.01
N ILE A 538 -21.64 13.47 -10.25
CA ILE A 538 -20.40 14.14 -10.63
C ILE A 538 -20.61 15.64 -10.52
N SER A 539 -19.71 16.30 -9.78
CA SER A 539 -19.79 17.73 -9.50
C SER A 539 -18.47 18.42 -9.83
N CYS A 540 -18.53 19.64 -10.34
CA CYS A 540 -17.39 20.54 -10.38
C CYS A 540 -17.08 21.07 -8.98
N PHE A 541 -15.94 21.73 -8.80
CA PHE A 541 -15.51 22.23 -7.49
C PHE A 541 -16.53 23.19 -6.89
N GLU A 542 -17.02 24.16 -7.65
CA GLU A 542 -17.98 25.16 -7.19
C GLU A 542 -19.32 24.54 -6.76
N CYS A 543 -19.91 23.67 -7.59
CA CYS A 543 -21.16 22.99 -7.23
C CYS A 543 -21.00 22.07 -6.02
N PHE A 544 -19.83 21.45 -5.84
CA PHE A 544 -19.57 20.57 -4.72
C PHE A 544 -19.27 21.34 -3.42
N TYR A 545 -18.29 22.22 -3.47
CA TYR A 545 -17.75 22.94 -2.33
C TYR A 545 -18.52 24.23 -2.08
N ASP A 546 -18.51 25.19 -2.99
CA ASP A 546 -19.06 26.53 -2.76
C ASP A 546 -20.58 26.48 -2.50
N ASN A 547 -21.33 25.76 -3.35
CA ASN A 547 -22.77 25.55 -3.18
C ASN A 547 -23.12 24.53 -2.09
N TYR A 548 -22.11 23.94 -1.42
CA TYR A 548 -22.27 22.98 -0.33
C TYR A 548 -23.19 21.80 -0.68
N HIS A 549 -22.77 20.99 -1.65
CA HIS A 549 -23.52 19.83 -2.13
C HIS A 549 -23.97 18.89 -0.99
N SER A 550 -23.10 18.63 -0.01
CA SER A 550 -23.39 17.77 1.15
C SER A 550 -24.62 18.19 1.96
N GLY A 551 -25.02 19.47 1.93
CA GLY A 551 -26.23 19.92 2.62
C GLY A 551 -27.54 19.49 1.96
N SER A 552 -27.48 19.11 0.68
CA SER A 552 -28.63 18.69 -0.14
C SER A 552 -28.55 17.22 -0.59
N CYS A 553 -27.43 16.56 -0.31
CA CYS A 553 -27.18 15.18 -0.66
C CYS A 553 -27.60 14.29 0.51
N ILE A 554 -28.68 13.53 0.33
CA ILE A 554 -29.14 12.55 1.32
C ILE A 554 -28.39 11.24 1.12
#